data_AF-A0A8S9X2S6-F1
#
_entry.id   AF-A0A8S9X2S6-F1
#
_cell.length_a   1.000
_cell.length_b   1.000
_cell.length_c   1.000
_cell.angle_alpha   90.00
_cell.angle_beta   90.00
_cell.angle_gamma   90.00
#
_symmetry.space_group_name_H-M   'P 1'
#
loop_
_entity.id
_entity.type
_entity.pdbx_description
1 polymer ?
#
loop_
_entity_poly.entity_id
_entity_poly.type
_entity_poly.pdbx_seq_one_letter_code
_entity_poly.pdbx_strand_id
1 'polypeptide(L)'
;MYNSPEDNVHFKASGVRVIGICPGPTETNLMTCQQDKALVPDWSIAANMQFMENFQKPEVVAKAIVYMIQYATPGSLYVVEKGGLYNTNIPSIKKIRERVIYV
;
A
#
# COMPACT_ATOMS: atom_id res chain seq x y z
N MET A 1 -10.58 12.45 9.96
CA MET A 1 -9.59 11.97 8.97
C MET A 1 -8.53 13.04 8.82
N TYR A 2 -7.30 12.78 9.24
CA TYR A 2 -6.19 13.70 9.02
C TYR A 2 -5.70 13.51 7.59
N ASN A 3 -6.28 14.25 6.64
CA ASN A 3 -5.61 14.47 5.36
C ASN A 3 -4.43 15.40 5.67
N SER A 4 -3.23 15.11 5.15
CA SER A 4 -2.21 16.12 5.26
C SER A 4 -2.69 17.37 4.51
N PRO A 5 -2.64 18.57 5.10
CA PRO A 5 -3.12 19.79 4.46
C PRO A 5 -2.52 20.00 3.05
N GLU A 6 -1.30 19.53 2.85
CA GLU A 6 -0.53 19.60 1.60
C GLU A 6 -1.11 18.75 0.46
N ASP A 7 -1.73 17.60 0.74
CA ASP A 7 -2.37 16.77 -0.31
C ASP A 7 -3.58 17.48 -0.95
N ASN A 8 -4.26 18.31 -0.17
CA ASN A 8 -5.37 19.12 -0.64
C ASN A 8 -4.90 20.27 -1.55
N VAL A 9 -3.70 20.80 -1.31
CA VAL A 9 -3.11 21.89 -2.13
C VAL A 9 -2.84 21.39 -3.55
N HIS A 10 -2.21 20.23 -3.70
CA HIS A 10 -1.90 19.65 -5.01
C HIS A 10 -3.15 19.31 -5.81
N PHE A 11 -4.17 18.75 -5.15
CA PHE A 11 -5.46 18.48 -5.80
C PHE A 11 -6.16 19.76 -6.24
N LYS A 12 -6.23 20.79 -5.38
CA LYS A 12 -6.87 22.08 -5.73
C LYS A 12 -6.20 22.76 -6.92
N ALA A 13 -4.88 22.65 -7.05
CA ALA A 13 -4.15 23.27 -8.14
C ALA A 13 -4.28 22.51 -9.48
N SER A 14 -4.41 21.18 -9.44
CA SER A 14 -4.35 20.34 -10.66
C SER A 14 -5.67 19.70 -11.07
N GLY A 15 -6.62 19.56 -10.15
CA GLY A 15 -7.79 18.70 -10.31
C GLY A 15 -7.49 17.19 -10.31
N VAL A 16 -6.23 16.79 -10.11
CA VAL A 16 -5.79 15.38 -10.15
C VAL A 16 -5.68 14.81 -8.75
N ARG A 17 -6.38 13.70 -8.48
CA ARG A 17 -6.26 12.95 -7.23
C ARG A 17 -5.14 11.92 -7.35
N VAL A 18 -4.22 11.96 -6.40
CA VAL A 18 -3.23 10.89 -6.19
C VAL A 18 -3.69 10.07 -4.99
N ILE A 19 -3.77 8.75 -5.17
CA ILE A 19 -4.19 7.80 -4.13
C ILE A 19 -3.25 6.59 -4.16
N GLY A 20 -2.90 6.07 -2.99
CA GLY A 20 -2.04 4.91 -2.83
C GLY A 20 -2.82 3.67 -2.44
N ILE A 21 -2.42 2.52 -2.98
CA ILE A 21 -2.90 1.21 -2.55
C ILE A 21 -1.71 0.30 -2.24
N CYS A 22 -1.80 -0.43 -1.13
CA CYS A 22 -0.85 -1.46 -0.71
C CYS A 22 -1.57 -2.81 -0.65
N PRO A 23 -1.55 -3.60 -1.74
CA PRO A 23 -2.08 -4.94 -1.70
C PRO A 23 -1.24 -5.85 -0.81
N GLY A 24 -1.91 -6.69 -0.01
CA GLY A 24 -1.32 -7.89 0.58
C GLY A 24 -0.95 -8.93 -0.50
N PRO A 25 -0.43 -10.10 -0.09
CA PRO A 25 -0.02 -11.16 -1.01
C PRO A 25 -1.16 -11.53 -1.95
N THR A 26 -0.94 -11.38 -3.26
CA THR A 26 -1.99 -11.54 -4.27
C THR A 26 -1.54 -12.53 -5.34
N GLU A 27 -2.42 -13.46 -5.71
CA GLU A 27 -2.15 -14.52 -6.70
C GLU A 27 -1.91 -13.93 -8.10
N THR A 28 -0.65 -13.60 -8.38
CA THR A 28 -0.23 -12.99 -9.64
C THR A 28 1.09 -13.62 -10.09
N ASN A 29 1.39 -13.51 -11.39
CA ASN A 29 2.66 -13.98 -11.94
C ASN A 29 3.88 -13.26 -11.32
N LEU A 30 3.68 -12.10 -10.69
CA LEU A 30 4.76 -11.42 -9.96
C LEU A 30 5.28 -12.28 -8.80
N MET A 31 4.40 -13.02 -8.13
CA MET A 31 4.73 -13.80 -6.93
C MET A 31 5.41 -15.14 -7.28
N THR A 32 5.08 -15.73 -8.43
CA THR A 32 5.72 -16.97 -8.90
C THR A 32 7.15 -16.74 -9.40
N CYS A 33 7.48 -15.52 -9.86
CA CYS A 33 8.81 -15.18 -10.38
C CYS A 33 9.85 -14.78 -9.31
N GLN A 34 9.54 -14.84 -8.02
CA GLN A 34 10.45 -14.36 -6.96
C GLN A 34 11.42 -15.40 -6.40
N GLN A 35 11.23 -16.68 -6.71
CA GLN A 35 12.03 -17.77 -6.12
C GLN A 35 13.54 -17.59 -6.35
N ASP A 36 13.93 -17.11 -7.53
CA ASP A 36 15.35 -16.96 -7.91
C ASP A 36 15.83 -15.49 -7.96
N LYS A 37 15.01 -14.53 -7.52
CA LYS A 37 15.31 -13.09 -7.63
C LYS A 37 15.71 -12.44 -6.31
N ALA A 38 15.69 -13.19 -5.21
CA ALA A 38 16.14 -12.67 -3.93
C ALA A 38 17.67 -12.71 -3.85
N LEU A 39 18.26 -11.63 -3.31
CA LEU A 39 19.69 -11.58 -3.02
C LEU A 39 20.11 -12.66 -2.01
N VAL A 40 19.19 -13.01 -1.09
CA VAL A 40 19.34 -14.07 -0.10
C VAL A 40 18.23 -15.10 -0.33
N PRO A 41 18.53 -16.29 -0.88
CA PRO A 41 17.51 -17.30 -1.21
C PRO A 41 16.62 -17.69 -0.03
N ASP A 42 17.19 -17.81 1.17
CA ASP A 42 16.44 -18.17 2.39
C ASP A 42 15.31 -17.19 2.71
N TRP A 43 15.49 -15.90 2.37
CA TRP A 43 14.44 -14.90 2.57
C TRP A 43 13.29 -15.07 1.59
N SER A 44 13.57 -15.51 0.35
CA SER A 44 12.52 -15.86 -0.61
C SER A 44 11.72 -17.05 -0.12
N ILE A 45 12.39 -18.08 0.40
CA ILE A 45 11.74 -19.26 0.98
C ILE A 45 10.83 -18.88 2.15
N ALA A 46 11.35 -18.10 3.11
CA ALA A 46 10.60 -17.65 4.27
C ALA A 46 9.39 -16.77 3.88
N ALA A 47 9.58 -15.84 2.95
CA ALA A 47 8.49 -14.99 2.44
C ALA A 47 7.41 -15.83 1.73
N ASN A 48 7.82 -16.77 0.87
CA ASN A 48 6.88 -17.67 0.20
C ASN A 48 6.08 -18.52 1.20
N MET A 49 6.73 -19.07 2.24
CA MET A 49 6.05 -19.81 3.30
C MET A 49 4.99 -18.95 4.02
N GLN A 50 5.32 -17.68 4.30
CA GLN A 50 4.38 -16.75 4.95
C GLN A 50 3.19 -16.36 4.04
N PHE A 51 3.41 -16.29 2.72
CA PHE A 51 2.40 -15.85 1.78
C PHE A 51 1.47 -16.97 1.28
N MET A 52 1.94 -18.21 1.19
CA MET A 52 1.19 -19.34 0.62
C MET A 52 -0.21 -19.54 1.23
N GLU A 53 -0.37 -19.31 2.53
CA GLU A 53 -1.68 -19.46 3.20
C GLU A 53 -2.55 -18.20 3.18
N ASN A 54 -2.02 -17.06 2.72
CA ASN A 54 -2.66 -15.74 2.85
C ASN A 54 -2.89 -15.04 1.50
N PHE A 55 -2.77 -15.77 0.39
CA PHE A 55 -2.99 -15.21 -0.93
C PHE A 55 -4.44 -14.78 -1.14
N GLN A 56 -4.63 -13.54 -1.61
CA GLN A 56 -5.91 -13.05 -2.10
C GLN A 56 -5.96 -13.12 -3.63
N LYS A 57 -7.17 -13.28 -4.16
CA LYS A 57 -7.38 -13.25 -5.61
C LYS A 57 -7.22 -11.81 -6.15
N PRO A 58 -6.67 -11.62 -7.36
CA PRO A 58 -6.51 -10.29 -7.95
C PRO A 58 -7.82 -9.52 -8.10
N GLU A 59 -8.97 -10.19 -8.24
CA GLU A 59 -10.28 -9.55 -8.32
C GLU A 59 -10.66 -8.82 -7.03
N VAL A 60 -10.14 -9.24 -5.87
CA VAL A 60 -10.32 -8.54 -4.59
C VAL A 60 -9.66 -7.17 -4.67
N VAL A 61 -8.41 -7.13 -5.13
CA VAL A 61 -7.65 -5.88 -5.32
C VAL A 61 -8.31 -5.00 -6.37
N ALA A 62 -8.79 -5.59 -7.48
CA ALA A 62 -9.49 -4.85 -8.53
C ALA A 62 -10.77 -4.16 -8.03
N LYS A 63 -11.59 -4.87 -7.23
CA LYS A 63 -12.79 -4.29 -6.62
C LYS A 63 -12.45 -3.13 -5.69
N ALA A 64 -11.38 -3.26 -4.89
CA ALA A 64 -10.90 -2.18 -4.05
C ALA A 64 -10.46 -0.96 -4.87
N ILE A 65 -9.72 -1.15 -5.96
CA ILE A 65 -9.31 -0.07 -6.86
C ILE A 65 -10.53 0.66 -7.45
N VAL A 66 -11.55 -0.06 -7.93
CA VAL A 66 -12.77 0.57 -8.46
C VAL A 66 -13.46 1.43 -7.41
N TYR A 67 -13.58 0.93 -6.18
CA TYR A 67 -14.13 1.71 -5.06
C TYR A 67 -13.29 2.96 -4.78
N MET A 68 -11.96 2.82 -4.75
CA MET A 68 -11.05 3.94 -4.48
C MET A 68 -11.08 5.00 -5.58
N ILE A 69 -11.16 4.61 -6.85
CA ILE A 69 -11.34 5.56 -7.96
C ILE A 69 -12.59 6.43 -7.74
N GLN A 70 -13.68 5.85 -7.23
CA GLN A 70 -14.91 6.58 -7.01
C GLN A 70 -14.86 7.45 -5.73
N TYR A 71 -14.30 6.91 -4.64
CA TYR A 71 -14.56 7.46 -3.30
C TYR A 71 -13.33 7.84 -2.47
N ALA A 72 -12.11 7.45 -2.88
CA ALA A 72 -10.92 7.77 -2.10
C ALA A 72 -10.62 9.27 -2.09
N THR A 73 -10.15 9.77 -0.93
CA THR A 73 -9.76 11.17 -0.76
C THR A 73 -8.39 11.42 -1.39
N PRO A 74 -8.11 12.62 -1.93
CA PRO A 74 -6.76 12.94 -2.42
C PRO A 74 -5.71 12.75 -1.31
N GLY A 75 -4.56 12.17 -1.65
CA GLY A 75 -3.45 11.92 -0.72
C GLY A 75 -3.61 10.72 0.20
N SER A 76 -4.70 9.97 0.10
CA SER A 76 -4.95 8.82 0.96
C SER A 76 -4.21 7.56 0.52
N LEU A 77 -3.90 6.71 1.51
CA LEU A 77 -3.29 5.40 1.31
C LEU A 77 -4.18 4.33 1.94
N TYR A 78 -4.40 3.25 1.21
CA TYR A 78 -5.21 2.12 1.66
C TYR A 78 -4.44 0.81 1.58
N VAL A 79 -4.75 -0.10 2.49
CA VAL A 79 -4.29 -1.49 2.45
C VAL A 79 -5.47 -2.38 2.03
N VAL A 80 -5.22 -3.31 1.11
CA VAL A 80 -6.18 -4.35 0.76
C VAL A 80 -5.60 -5.72 1.06
N GLU A 81 -6.16 -6.40 2.03
CA GLU A 81 -5.70 -7.71 2.46
C GLU A 81 -6.87 -8.56 2.97
N LYS A 82 -6.81 -9.87 2.78
CA LYS A 82 -7.81 -10.83 3.27
C LYS A 82 -9.26 -10.46 2.92
N GLY A 83 -9.47 -9.78 1.78
CA GLY A 83 -10.81 -9.35 1.33
C GLY A 83 -11.28 -8.00 1.88
N GLY A 84 -10.54 -7.37 2.79
CA GLY A 84 -10.88 -6.07 3.37
C GLY A 84 -10.12 -4.91 2.75
N LEU A 85 -10.75 -3.74 2.69
CA LEU A 85 -10.13 -2.46 2.32
C LEU A 85 -10.04 -1.56 3.55
N TYR A 86 -8.83 -1.17 3.93
CA TYR A 86 -8.55 -0.43 5.15
C TYR A 86 -7.88 0.89 4.81
N ASN A 87 -8.39 1.98 5.39
CA ASN A 87 -7.73 3.29 5.30
C ASN A 87 -6.55 3.32 6.28
N THR A 88 -5.41 3.86 5.84
CA THR A 88 -4.22 4.00 6.69
C THR A 88 -4.10 5.42 7.24
N ASN A 89 -3.60 5.54 8.47
CA ASN A 89 -3.27 6.83 9.07
C ASN A 89 -1.76 7.08 8.91
N ILE A 90 -1.39 7.82 7.86
CA ILE A 90 0.00 8.20 7.63
C ILE A 90 0.41 9.23 8.70
N PRO A 91 1.46 8.97 9.49
CA PRO A 91 1.93 9.94 10.47
C PRO A 91 2.45 11.20 9.77
N SER A 92 2.24 12.36 10.40
CA SER A 92 2.78 13.62 9.86
C SER A 92 4.31 13.58 9.82
N ILE A 93 4.91 14.31 8.87
CA ILE A 93 6.38 14.39 8.75
C ILE A 93 7.04 14.82 10.06
N LYS A 94 6.39 15.67 10.85
CA LYS A 94 6.86 16.11 12.17
C LYS A 94 6.92 14.95 13.17
N LYS A 95 5.94 14.04 13.14
CA LYS A 95 5.90 12.84 13.98
C LYS A 95 6.93 11.80 13.51
N ILE A 96 7.17 11.70 12.21
CA ILE A 96 8.20 10.80 11.65
C ILE A 96 9.60 11.31 11.98
N ARG A 97 9.84 12.62 11.90
CA ARG A 97 11.14 13.26 12.09
C ARG A 97 11.43 13.63 13.54
N GLU A 98 10.94 12.84 14.49
CA GLU A 98 11.32 13.03 15.89
C GLU A 98 12.83 12.82 16.02
N ARG A 99 13.54 13.91 16.27
CA ARG A 99 14.99 13.99 16.13
C ARG A 99 15.64 13.38 17.38
N VAL A 100 16.36 12.28 17.22
CA VAL A 100 16.98 11.55 18.34
C VAL A 100 18.39 12.04 18.65
N ILE A 101 19.22 12.30 17.62
CA ILE A 101 20.58 12.85 17.76
C ILE A 101 20.92 13.82 16.63
N TYR A 102 21.91 14.68 16.86
CA TYR A 102 22.61 15.42 15.80
C TYR A 102 23.75 14.57 15.26
N VAL A 103 23.82 14.45 13.93
CA VAL A 103 24.92 13.84 13.17
C VAL A 103 25.61 14.93 12.38
#